data_AF-X0TX52-F1
#
_entry.id   AF-X0TX52-F1
#
_cell.length_a   1.000
_cell.length_b   1.000
_cell.length_c   1.000
_cell.angle_alpha   90.00
_cell.angle_beta   90.00
_cell.angle_gamma   90.00
#
_symmetry.space_group_name_H-M   'P 1'
#
loop_
_entity.id
_entity.type
_entity.pdbx_description
1 polymer ?
#
loop_
_entity_poly.entity_id
_entity_poly.type
_entity_poly.pdbx_seq_one_letter_code
_entity_poly.pdbx_strand_id
1 'polypeptide(L)'
;KIVVAADGTVLAFAKSCRLLRRSDDGGKTWAEVQVVGPKASGNAIVDDTTGHVLVVCPRQGHLWRSRDHGKTWQREKIVVRSNAAGYGSPDSGVPAGTGASESGITLRHGKHKGRLLMPARVQPPKGNNDQEWWPYNCNCAIYSDDGGKTWQTSDPVQSGTGEGTLAELSNGRIYYNSRCHMAVDHRRRIAWSHDGGHMWTDWQVAEHLYEVGQPFYFKYGTKPSYGCNAG
;
A
#
# COMPACT_ATOMS: atom_id res chain seq x y z
N LYS A 1 6.53 -7.55 -4.52
CA LYS A 1 5.11 -7.23 -4.80
C LYS A 1 4.73 -7.84 -6.14
N ILE A 2 3.56 -8.44 -6.26
CA ILE A 2 3.10 -9.09 -7.49
C ILE A 2 1.75 -8.50 -7.87
N VAL A 3 1.60 -8.06 -9.11
CA VAL A 3 0.31 -7.65 -9.68
C VAL A 3 0.10 -8.33 -11.02
N VAL A 4 -1.14 -8.41 -11.48
CA VAL A 4 -1.51 -8.95 -12.80
C VAL A 4 -2.03 -7.79 -13.63
N ALA A 5 -1.39 -7.52 -14.77
CA ALA A 5 -1.83 -6.50 -15.70
C ALA A 5 -3.12 -6.91 -16.43
N ALA A 6 -3.79 -5.97 -17.08
CA ALA A 6 -5.09 -6.20 -17.72
C ALA A 6 -5.05 -7.24 -18.85
N ASP A 7 -3.90 -7.48 -19.48
CA ASP A 7 -3.70 -8.52 -20.49
C ASP A 7 -3.35 -9.90 -19.89
N GLY A 8 -3.29 -10.01 -18.57
CA GLY A 8 -2.93 -11.24 -17.85
C GLY A 8 -1.43 -11.38 -17.58
N THR A 9 -0.57 -10.46 -18.02
CA THR A 9 0.86 -10.49 -17.68
C THR A 9 1.05 -10.38 -16.18
N VAL A 10 1.85 -11.29 -15.61
CA VAL A 10 2.26 -11.22 -14.19
C VAL A 10 3.49 -10.34 -14.05
N LEU A 11 3.41 -9.34 -13.16
CA LEU A 11 4.46 -8.36 -12.90
C LEU A 11 5.00 -8.55 -11.48
N ALA A 12 6.24 -9.04 -11.36
CA ALA A 12 6.92 -9.21 -10.09
C ALA A 12 7.90 -8.05 -9.83
N PHE A 13 7.57 -7.22 -8.87
CA PHE A 13 8.33 -6.05 -8.47
C PHE A 13 9.22 -6.32 -7.26
N ALA A 14 10.44 -5.77 -7.28
CA ALA A 14 11.41 -5.82 -6.19
C ALA A 14 12.05 -4.44 -5.94
N LYS A 15 12.74 -4.30 -4.78
CA LYS A 15 13.44 -3.08 -4.35
C LYS A 15 12.53 -1.84 -4.43
N SER A 16 11.41 -1.85 -3.69
CA SER A 16 10.40 -0.78 -3.69
C SER A 16 9.87 -0.44 -5.08
N CYS A 17 9.56 -1.48 -5.86
CA CYS A 17 9.10 -1.39 -7.25
C CYS A 17 10.07 -0.70 -8.22
N ARG A 18 11.37 -0.64 -7.90
CA ARG A 18 12.40 -0.18 -8.84
C ARG A 18 12.73 -1.19 -9.92
N LEU A 19 12.72 -2.47 -9.53
CA LEU A 19 13.01 -3.59 -10.41
C LEU A 19 11.73 -4.35 -10.72
N LEU A 20 11.63 -4.87 -11.94
CA LEU A 20 10.51 -5.63 -12.44
C LEU A 20 11.01 -6.87 -13.18
N ARG A 21 10.35 -8.00 -12.99
CA ARG A 21 10.33 -9.10 -13.96
C ARG A 21 8.90 -9.29 -14.46
N ARG A 22 8.76 -9.61 -15.74
CA ARG A 22 7.48 -9.86 -16.41
C ARG A 22 7.35 -11.33 -16.78
N SER A 23 6.14 -11.87 -16.67
CA SER A 23 5.79 -13.19 -17.19
C SER A 23 4.51 -13.09 -18.01
N ASP A 24 4.59 -13.52 -19.27
CA ASP A 24 3.47 -13.51 -20.20
C ASP A 24 2.77 -14.90 -20.27
N ASP A 25 3.15 -15.84 -19.39
CA ASP A 25 2.66 -17.23 -19.38
C ASP A 25 2.14 -17.70 -18.00
N GLY A 26 1.67 -16.75 -17.18
CA GLY A 26 1.07 -17.03 -15.87
C GLY A 26 2.10 -17.36 -14.77
N GLY A 27 3.34 -16.89 -14.91
CA GLY A 27 4.41 -17.06 -13.93
C GLY A 27 5.30 -18.28 -14.17
N LYS A 28 5.16 -18.99 -15.29
CA LYS A 28 5.96 -20.20 -15.61
C LYS A 28 7.37 -19.82 -16.05
N THR A 29 7.49 -18.82 -16.91
CA THR A 29 8.77 -18.24 -17.34
C THR A 29 8.78 -16.74 -17.11
N TRP A 30 9.98 -16.18 -16.97
CA TRP A 30 10.18 -14.78 -16.57
C TRP A 30 11.24 -14.13 -17.43
N ALA A 31 10.90 -12.98 -18.01
CA ALA A 31 11.87 -12.14 -18.71
C ALA A 31 13.00 -11.67 -17.79
N GLU A 32 14.05 -11.14 -18.41
CA GLU A 32 15.15 -10.47 -17.72
C GLU A 32 14.68 -9.31 -16.84
N VAL A 33 15.49 -8.97 -15.84
CA VAL A 33 15.19 -7.86 -14.94
C VAL A 33 15.15 -6.54 -15.70
N GLN A 34 14.07 -5.80 -15.53
CA GLN A 34 13.85 -4.47 -16.06
C GLN A 34 13.89 -3.43 -14.94
N VAL A 35 14.34 -2.21 -15.26
CA VAL A 35 14.29 -1.07 -14.34
C VAL A 35 13.07 -0.23 -14.71
N VAL A 36 12.13 -0.07 -13.77
CA VAL A 36 10.91 0.75 -13.96
C VAL A 36 11.28 2.21 -14.22
N GLY A 37 12.26 2.73 -13.49
CA GLY A 37 12.78 4.07 -13.73
C GLY A 37 13.80 4.51 -12.69
N PRO A 38 14.60 5.54 -12.99
CA PRO A 38 15.51 6.15 -12.03
C PRO A 38 14.75 6.65 -10.80
N LYS A 39 15.20 6.24 -9.60
CA LYS A 39 14.58 6.61 -8.31
C LYS A 39 13.13 6.16 -8.13
N ALA A 40 12.62 5.20 -8.91
CA ALA A 40 11.39 4.51 -8.56
C ALA A 40 11.53 3.92 -7.14
N SER A 41 10.63 4.33 -6.24
CA SER A 41 10.63 3.94 -4.82
C SER A 41 9.23 4.16 -4.27
N GLY A 42 8.40 3.15 -4.45
CA GLY A 42 6.97 3.24 -4.21
C GLY A 42 6.34 1.86 -4.19
N ASN A 43 5.09 1.79 -4.64
CA ASN A 43 4.36 0.53 -4.73
C ASN A 43 3.47 0.50 -5.97
N ALA A 44 3.06 -0.70 -6.39
CA ALA A 44 2.31 -0.93 -7.61
C ALA A 44 0.79 -0.95 -7.37
N ILE A 45 0.05 -0.50 -8.38
CA ILE A 45 -1.40 -0.62 -8.51
C ILE A 45 -1.76 -0.76 -9.99
N VAL A 46 -2.75 -1.59 -10.30
CA VAL A 46 -3.34 -1.67 -11.64
C VAL A 46 -4.64 -0.89 -11.62
N ASP A 47 -4.78 0.03 -12.56
CA ASP A 47 -6.01 0.77 -12.80
C ASP A 47 -6.92 -0.07 -13.70
N ASP A 48 -7.86 -0.80 -13.11
CA ASP A 48 -8.77 -1.70 -13.83
C ASP A 48 -9.72 -0.95 -14.77
N THR A 49 -9.81 0.39 -14.67
CA THR A 49 -10.65 1.20 -15.57
C THR A 49 -9.96 1.52 -16.89
N THR A 50 -8.62 1.55 -16.90
CA THR A 50 -7.82 1.91 -18.08
C THR A 50 -6.86 0.80 -18.53
N GLY A 51 -6.59 -0.19 -17.68
CA GLY A 51 -5.59 -1.23 -17.89
C GLY A 51 -4.14 -0.77 -17.69
N HIS A 52 -3.93 0.48 -17.25
CA HIS A 52 -2.61 1.01 -16.95
C HIS A 52 -2.04 0.41 -15.66
N VAL A 53 -0.72 0.27 -15.60
CA VAL A 53 0.00 -0.14 -14.39
C VAL A 53 0.76 1.05 -13.85
N LEU A 54 0.62 1.35 -12.56
CA LEU A 54 1.25 2.49 -11.89
C LEU A 54 2.20 2.01 -10.81
N VAL A 55 3.38 2.63 -10.72
CA VAL A 55 4.25 2.60 -9.55
C VAL A 55 4.22 3.98 -8.89
N VAL A 56 3.42 4.10 -7.83
CA VAL A 56 3.13 5.37 -7.16
C VAL A 56 4.20 5.64 -6.09
N CYS A 57 4.87 6.78 -6.22
CA CYS A 57 5.98 7.22 -5.36
C CYS A 57 5.56 8.48 -4.58
N PRO A 58 4.64 8.36 -3.61
CA PRO A 58 3.95 9.52 -3.03
C PRO A 58 4.90 10.48 -2.32
N ARG A 59 5.91 9.96 -1.61
CA ARG A 59 6.93 10.79 -0.94
C ARG A 59 7.72 11.70 -1.90
N GLN A 60 7.83 11.30 -3.17
CA GLN A 60 8.58 12.01 -4.19
C GLN A 60 7.68 12.85 -5.11
N GLY A 61 6.36 12.83 -4.93
CA GLY A 61 5.42 13.61 -5.74
C GLY A 61 5.38 13.19 -7.21
N HIS A 62 5.66 11.91 -7.51
CA HIS A 62 5.54 11.38 -8.87
C HIS A 62 5.04 9.92 -8.87
N LEU A 63 4.69 9.43 -10.06
CA LEU A 63 4.50 8.02 -10.33
C LEU A 63 5.22 7.61 -11.62
N TRP A 64 5.38 6.31 -11.83
CA TRP A 64 5.72 5.74 -13.13
C TRP A 64 4.49 5.03 -13.68
N ARG A 65 4.11 5.31 -14.92
CA ARG A 65 2.97 4.70 -15.59
C ARG A 65 3.43 3.87 -16.77
N SER A 66 2.94 2.64 -16.84
CA SER A 66 2.98 1.82 -18.04
C SER A 66 1.59 1.77 -18.67
N ARG A 67 1.54 2.01 -19.98
CA ARG A 67 0.32 1.92 -20.80
C ARG A 67 0.31 0.66 -21.67
N ASP A 68 1.32 -0.18 -21.50
CA ASP A 68 1.65 -1.35 -22.31
C ASP A 68 2.01 -2.54 -21.41
N HIS A 69 1.29 -2.66 -20.28
CA HIS A 69 1.31 -3.83 -19.40
C HIS A 69 2.71 -4.17 -18.87
N GLY A 70 3.40 -3.14 -18.39
CA GLY A 70 4.70 -3.18 -17.75
C GLY A 70 5.90 -3.15 -18.69
N LYS A 71 5.71 -3.06 -20.01
CA LYS A 71 6.81 -3.09 -21.00
C LYS A 71 7.63 -1.80 -21.00
N THR A 72 6.98 -0.64 -20.99
CA THR A 72 7.62 0.67 -20.90
C THR A 72 7.00 1.53 -19.82
N TRP A 73 7.76 2.50 -19.31
CA TRP A 73 7.37 3.30 -18.16
C TRP A 73 7.66 4.78 -18.40
N GLN A 74 6.68 5.63 -18.13
CA GLN A 74 6.80 7.08 -18.20
C GLN A 74 6.60 7.69 -16.82
N ARG A 75 7.48 8.61 -16.44
CA ARG A 75 7.34 9.36 -15.18
C ARG A 75 6.31 10.47 -15.34
N GLU A 76 5.37 10.54 -14.41
CA GLU A 76 4.36 11.60 -14.33
C GLU A 76 4.43 12.29 -12.96
N LYS A 77 4.33 13.63 -12.93
CA LYS A 77 4.18 14.37 -11.68
C LYS A 77 2.77 14.17 -11.14
N ILE A 78 2.63 14.03 -9.83
CA ILE A 78 1.34 13.90 -9.16
C ILE A 78 1.23 14.92 -8.02
N VAL A 79 -0.01 15.16 -7.58
CA VAL A 79 -0.29 15.91 -6.34
C VAL A 79 -0.70 14.90 -5.27
N VAL A 80 -0.07 14.96 -4.10
CA VAL A 80 -0.49 14.18 -2.92
C VAL A 80 -0.90 15.17 -1.84
N ARG A 81 -2.16 15.09 -1.41
CA ARG A 81 -2.74 15.99 -0.41
C ARG A 81 -2.66 15.35 0.98
N SER A 82 -2.42 16.20 1.98
CA SER A 82 -2.46 15.78 3.37
C SER A 82 -3.89 15.49 3.83
N ASN A 83 -4.00 14.68 4.90
CA ASN A 83 -5.23 14.52 5.65
C ASN A 83 -5.49 15.71 6.60
N ALA A 84 -6.56 15.65 7.39
CA ALA A 84 -6.95 16.71 8.32
C ALA A 84 -5.89 17.02 9.40
N ALA A 85 -5.05 16.05 9.75
CA ALA A 85 -3.93 16.23 10.69
C ALA A 85 -2.68 16.86 10.03
N GLY A 86 -2.74 17.19 8.74
CA GLY A 86 -1.64 17.78 7.98
C GLY A 86 -0.61 16.76 7.49
N TYR A 87 -0.80 15.46 7.70
CA TYR A 87 0.13 14.42 7.28
C TYR A 87 -0.18 13.89 5.87
N GLY A 88 0.85 13.46 5.15
CA GLY A 88 0.70 12.69 3.92
C GLY A 88 1.30 13.32 2.68
N SER A 89 1.21 14.65 2.53
CA SER A 89 1.85 15.34 1.40
C SER A 89 3.39 15.27 1.48
N PRO A 90 4.12 15.41 0.35
CA PRO A 90 5.59 15.34 0.34
C PRO A 90 6.27 16.40 1.21
N ASP A 91 5.62 17.56 1.34
CA ASP A 91 6.08 18.75 2.06
C ASP A 91 5.57 18.85 3.51
N SER A 92 4.73 17.89 3.97
CA SER A 92 4.17 17.89 5.33
C SER A 92 5.17 17.64 6.46
N GLY A 93 6.40 17.23 6.16
CA GLY A 93 7.34 16.65 7.14
C GLY A 93 6.99 15.23 7.59
N VAL A 94 5.76 14.77 7.35
CA VAL A 94 5.27 13.40 7.63
C VAL A 94 4.60 12.82 6.37
N PRO A 95 5.36 12.59 5.30
CA PRO A 95 4.78 12.17 4.03
C PRO A 95 4.28 10.72 4.07
N ALA A 96 3.21 10.43 3.34
CA ALA A 96 2.66 9.09 3.21
C ALA A 96 3.64 8.19 2.44
N GLY A 97 3.84 6.97 2.93
CA GLY A 97 4.68 5.95 2.27
C GLY A 97 3.89 4.69 1.94
N THR A 98 4.08 4.14 0.74
CA THR A 98 3.43 2.91 0.27
C THR A 98 4.38 1.71 0.16
N GLY A 99 5.70 1.94 0.17
CA GLY A 99 6.67 0.93 -0.28
C GLY A 99 6.77 -0.36 0.53
N ALA A 100 6.33 -0.35 1.79
CA ALA A 100 6.35 -1.53 2.66
C ALA A 100 4.97 -2.20 2.82
N SER A 101 3.90 -1.49 2.45
CA SER A 101 2.53 -2.02 2.41
C SER A 101 2.31 -2.92 1.17
N GLU A 102 1.17 -3.58 1.06
CA GLU A 102 0.84 -4.39 -0.13
C GLU A 102 0.44 -3.55 -1.35
N SER A 103 0.31 -4.16 -2.52
CA SER A 103 -0.14 -3.47 -3.73
C SER A 103 -1.56 -2.90 -3.56
N GLY A 104 -1.83 -1.82 -4.29
CA GLY A 104 -3.15 -1.18 -4.28
C GLY A 104 -4.21 -1.93 -5.09
N ILE A 105 -5.46 -1.52 -4.94
CA ILE A 105 -6.62 -2.05 -5.65
C ILE A 105 -7.38 -0.94 -6.39
N THR A 106 -8.09 -1.31 -7.46
CA THR A 106 -9.15 -0.49 -8.04
C THR A 106 -10.49 -0.93 -7.46
N LEU A 107 -11.26 -0.02 -6.87
CA LEU A 107 -12.57 -0.34 -6.29
C LEU A 107 -13.57 -0.73 -7.40
N ARG A 108 -14.38 -1.75 -7.12
CA ARG A 108 -15.32 -2.36 -8.07
C ARG A 108 -16.79 -2.10 -7.71
N HIS A 109 -17.06 -1.68 -6.47
CA HIS A 109 -18.42 -1.52 -5.95
C HIS A 109 -18.71 -0.09 -5.45
N GLY A 110 -20.01 0.21 -5.31
CA GLY A 110 -20.49 1.43 -4.68
C GLY A 110 -20.21 2.74 -5.44
N LYS A 111 -20.37 3.87 -4.74
CA LYS A 111 -20.26 5.23 -5.29
C LYS A 111 -18.85 5.55 -5.81
N HIS A 112 -17.83 4.88 -5.30
CA HIS A 112 -16.42 5.13 -5.61
C HIS A 112 -15.81 4.06 -6.53
N LYS A 113 -16.65 3.30 -7.25
CA LYS A 113 -16.17 2.36 -8.28
C LYS A 113 -15.21 3.07 -9.26
N GLY A 114 -14.05 2.46 -9.48
CA GLY A 114 -12.96 3.02 -10.31
C GLY A 114 -11.91 3.79 -9.53
N ARG A 115 -12.15 4.10 -8.24
CA ARG A 115 -11.14 4.70 -7.36
C ARG A 115 -9.93 3.78 -7.23
N LEU A 116 -8.75 4.35 -7.39
CA LEU A 116 -7.49 3.72 -7.04
C LEU A 116 -7.26 3.89 -5.53
N LEU A 117 -7.03 2.81 -4.80
CA LEU A 117 -6.83 2.83 -3.35
C LEU A 117 -5.59 2.02 -2.98
N MET A 118 -4.64 2.65 -2.28
CA MET A 118 -3.41 2.00 -1.85
C MET A 118 -3.24 2.03 -0.34
N PRO A 119 -2.86 0.91 0.30
CA PRO A 119 -2.48 0.92 1.70
C PRO A 119 -1.19 1.73 1.86
N ALA A 120 -1.12 2.54 2.90
CA ALA A 120 -0.03 3.46 3.17
C ALA A 120 0.23 3.56 4.68
N ARG A 121 1.23 4.37 5.03
CA ARG A 121 1.53 4.74 6.40
C ARG A 121 2.07 6.16 6.48
N VAL A 122 1.77 6.82 7.59
CA VAL A 122 2.39 8.07 8.03
C VAL A 122 3.15 7.81 9.32
N GLN A 123 4.24 8.55 9.52
CA GLN A 123 5.20 8.27 10.59
C GLN A 123 5.58 9.52 11.37
N PRO A 124 4.62 10.12 12.08
CA PRO A 124 4.88 11.33 12.85
C PRO A 124 5.86 11.05 14.01
N PRO A 125 6.57 12.07 14.50
CA PRO A 125 6.52 13.46 14.05
C PRO A 125 7.48 13.80 12.90
N LYS A 126 8.48 12.94 12.61
CA LYS A 126 9.59 13.25 11.70
C LYS A 126 9.51 12.61 10.31
N GLY A 127 8.46 11.84 10.04
CA GLY A 127 8.35 11.06 8.82
C GLY A 127 9.42 9.98 8.71
N ASN A 128 9.89 9.41 9.82
CA ASN A 128 10.92 8.37 9.85
C ASN A 128 10.48 7.17 10.70
N ASN A 129 11.19 6.04 10.60
CA ASN A 129 10.80 4.80 11.29
C ASN A 129 11.57 4.56 12.59
N ASP A 130 12.02 5.63 13.24
CA ASP A 130 12.78 5.51 14.48
C ASP A 130 11.90 4.88 15.56
N GLN A 131 12.47 3.97 16.34
CA GLN A 131 11.73 3.09 17.23
C GLN A 131 10.99 3.85 18.35
N GLU A 132 11.57 4.95 18.82
CA GLU A 132 10.97 5.85 19.81
C GLU A 132 9.62 6.44 19.35
N TRP A 133 9.38 6.52 18.04
CA TRP A 133 8.14 7.08 17.46
C TRP A 133 7.14 6.03 16.99
N TRP A 134 7.44 4.73 17.11
CA TRP A 134 6.53 3.66 16.69
C TRP A 134 5.11 3.74 17.25
N PRO A 135 4.87 4.16 18.51
CA PRO A 135 3.51 4.36 19.01
C PRO A 135 2.68 5.37 18.20
N TYR A 136 3.33 6.29 17.51
CA TYR A 136 2.69 7.35 16.72
C TYR A 136 2.61 7.03 15.22
N ASN A 137 3.32 6.00 14.74
CA ASN A 137 3.16 5.53 13.38
C ASN A 137 1.71 5.07 13.15
N CYS A 138 1.12 5.52 12.06
CA CYS A 138 -0.25 5.15 11.70
C CYS A 138 -0.29 4.56 10.30
N ASN A 139 -0.96 3.42 10.15
CA ASN A 139 -1.51 3.05 8.86
C ASN A 139 -2.53 4.09 8.40
N CYS A 140 -2.56 4.30 7.09
CA CYS A 140 -3.56 5.10 6.38
C CYS A 140 -3.72 4.49 4.99
N ALA A 141 -4.53 5.10 4.14
CA ALA A 141 -4.53 4.85 2.71
C ALA A 141 -4.24 6.14 1.94
N ILE A 142 -3.88 6.00 0.68
CA ILE A 142 -3.99 7.08 -0.30
C ILE A 142 -4.93 6.64 -1.41
N TYR A 143 -5.74 7.56 -1.94
CA TYR A 143 -6.66 7.24 -3.02
C TYR A 143 -6.71 8.31 -4.10
N SER A 144 -7.09 7.89 -5.31
CA SER A 144 -7.24 8.75 -6.48
C SER A 144 -8.50 8.39 -7.26
N ASP A 145 -9.25 9.41 -7.66
CA ASP A 145 -10.47 9.29 -8.48
C ASP A 145 -10.25 9.81 -9.93
N ASP A 146 -9.02 10.20 -10.29
CA ASP A 146 -8.69 10.87 -11.57
C ASP A 146 -7.61 10.14 -12.38
N GLY A 147 -7.53 8.81 -12.21
CA GLY A 147 -6.56 7.95 -12.89
C GLY A 147 -5.12 8.10 -12.34
N GLY A 148 -4.97 8.58 -11.11
CA GLY A 148 -3.68 8.67 -10.42
C GLY A 148 -2.98 10.02 -10.55
N LYS A 149 -3.64 11.09 -11.00
CA LYS A 149 -3.04 12.43 -11.13
C LYS A 149 -3.00 13.16 -9.79
N THR A 150 -4.08 13.06 -9.03
CA THR A 150 -4.18 13.57 -7.67
C THR A 150 -4.50 12.45 -6.70
N TRP A 151 -3.87 12.50 -5.53
CA TRP A 151 -4.00 11.52 -4.46
C TRP A 151 -4.36 12.23 -3.17
N GLN A 152 -5.36 11.72 -2.47
CA GLN A 152 -5.75 12.19 -1.14
C GLN A 152 -5.29 11.17 -0.10
N THR A 153 -4.61 11.64 0.96
CA THR A 153 -4.32 10.82 2.13
C THR A 153 -5.58 10.68 2.97
N SER A 154 -5.93 9.45 3.34
CA SER A 154 -7.08 9.15 4.20
C SER A 154 -6.84 9.60 5.64
N ASP A 155 -7.89 9.53 6.44
CA ASP A 155 -7.73 9.58 7.89
C ASP A 155 -6.91 8.38 8.39
N PRO A 156 -6.24 8.50 9.55
CA PRO A 156 -5.50 7.39 10.16
C PRO A 156 -6.40 6.18 10.40
N VAL A 157 -5.87 4.99 10.13
CA VAL A 157 -6.56 3.72 10.39
C VAL A 157 -6.40 3.32 11.85
N GLN A 158 -5.15 3.22 12.33
CA GLN A 158 -4.77 2.95 13.72
C GLN A 158 -3.39 3.53 14.01
N SER A 159 -3.13 3.96 15.24
CA SER A 159 -1.76 4.26 15.71
C SER A 159 -1.02 3.02 16.19
N GLY A 160 0.29 3.12 16.38
CA GLY A 160 1.14 2.00 16.79
C GLY A 160 1.28 0.91 15.72
N THR A 161 1.01 1.24 14.45
CA THR A 161 0.95 0.29 13.34
C THR A 161 2.01 0.53 12.27
N GLY A 162 2.30 -0.50 11.48
CA GLY A 162 3.37 -0.56 10.49
C GLY A 162 2.86 -0.81 9.08
N GLU A 163 3.34 -1.86 8.42
CA GLU A 163 2.91 -2.24 7.08
C GLU A 163 1.48 -2.79 7.05
N GLY A 164 0.68 -2.32 6.09
CA GLY A 164 -0.72 -2.69 5.94
C GLY A 164 -1.04 -3.31 4.58
N THR A 165 -2.18 -4.00 4.53
CA THR A 165 -2.86 -4.42 3.30
C THR A 165 -4.35 -4.09 3.42
N LEU A 166 -5.04 -4.06 2.29
CA LEU A 166 -6.48 -3.83 2.25
C LEU A 166 -7.15 -4.68 1.16
N ALA A 167 -8.45 -4.92 1.33
CA ALA A 167 -9.28 -5.60 0.36
C ALA A 167 -10.68 -4.98 0.34
N GLU A 168 -11.24 -4.80 -0.85
CA GLU A 168 -12.66 -4.48 -1.00
C GLU A 168 -13.48 -5.77 -0.86
N LEU A 169 -14.49 -5.74 0.00
CA LEU A 169 -15.43 -6.83 0.21
C LEU A 169 -16.55 -6.77 -0.83
N SER A 170 -17.24 -7.88 -1.04
CA SER A 170 -18.34 -8.00 -2.01
C SER A 170 -19.51 -7.01 -1.79
N ASN A 171 -19.61 -6.44 -0.59
CA ASN A 171 -20.60 -5.42 -0.24
C ASN A 171 -20.06 -3.97 -0.35
N GLY A 172 -18.87 -3.78 -0.92
CA GLY A 172 -18.23 -2.48 -1.13
C GLY A 172 -17.55 -1.86 0.10
N ARG A 173 -17.63 -2.49 1.27
CA ARG A 173 -16.79 -2.11 2.42
C ARG A 173 -15.34 -2.46 2.15
N ILE A 174 -14.41 -1.70 2.70
CA ILE A 174 -12.98 -2.02 2.61
C ILE A 174 -12.53 -2.53 3.96
N TYR A 175 -11.89 -3.70 3.96
CA TYR A 175 -11.20 -4.26 5.11
C TYR A 175 -9.74 -3.83 5.07
N TYR A 176 -9.22 -3.32 6.19
CA TYR A 176 -7.80 -2.98 6.35
C TYR A 176 -7.18 -3.91 7.38
N ASN A 177 -5.96 -4.39 7.10
CA ASN A 177 -5.22 -5.28 7.96
C ASN A 177 -3.78 -4.77 8.16
N SER A 178 -3.46 -4.43 9.40
CA SER A 178 -2.28 -3.69 9.82
C SER A 178 -1.34 -4.55 10.66
N ARG A 179 -0.03 -4.43 10.37
CA ARG A 179 1.03 -4.86 11.28
C ARG A 179 0.98 -3.95 12.51
N CYS A 180 1.24 -4.48 13.68
CA CYS A 180 1.35 -3.68 14.89
C CYS A 180 2.77 -3.70 15.45
N HIS A 181 3.35 -2.52 15.68
CA HIS A 181 4.65 -2.38 16.34
C HIS A 181 4.57 -2.68 17.84
N MET A 182 3.37 -2.49 18.43
CA MET A 182 3.14 -2.55 19.86
C MET A 182 2.35 -3.79 20.28
N ALA A 183 2.19 -4.78 19.39
CA ALA A 183 1.42 -5.98 19.69
C ALA A 183 2.18 -6.92 20.61
N VAL A 184 1.79 -6.94 21.90
CA VAL A 184 2.21 -7.97 22.85
C VAL A 184 1.46 -9.30 22.67
N ASP A 185 0.34 -9.26 21.95
CA ASP A 185 -0.53 -10.42 21.72
C ASP A 185 -0.25 -11.12 20.39
N HIS A 186 0.75 -10.66 19.64
CA HIS A 186 1.20 -11.23 18.37
C HIS A 186 0.07 -11.38 17.34
N ARG A 187 -0.85 -10.41 17.29
CA ARG A 187 -2.00 -10.43 16.36
C ARG A 187 -2.07 -9.18 15.51
N ARG A 188 -2.57 -9.33 14.30
CA ARG A 188 -2.84 -8.23 13.37
C ARG A 188 -3.89 -7.27 13.96
N ARG A 189 -3.88 -6.02 13.52
CA ARG A 189 -4.95 -5.04 13.80
C ARG A 189 -5.80 -4.85 12.56
N ILE A 190 -7.11 -4.73 12.73
CA ILE A 190 -8.05 -4.65 11.62
C ILE A 190 -9.01 -3.48 11.82
N ALA A 191 -9.49 -2.92 10.71
CA ALA A 191 -10.49 -1.87 10.67
C ALA A 191 -11.26 -1.94 9.35
N TRP A 192 -12.35 -1.18 9.26
CA TRP A 192 -13.21 -1.14 8.09
C TRP A 192 -13.41 0.29 7.60
N SER A 193 -13.57 0.45 6.29
CA SER A 193 -14.07 1.69 5.71
C SER A 193 -15.39 1.43 4.99
N HIS A 194 -16.31 2.37 5.17
CA HIS A 194 -17.65 2.36 4.59
C HIS A 194 -17.85 3.46 3.54
N ASP A 195 -16.82 4.27 3.28
CA ASP A 195 -16.86 5.47 2.42
C ASP A 195 -15.79 5.46 1.32
N GLY A 196 -15.37 4.26 0.90
CA GLY A 196 -14.39 4.10 -0.18
C GLY A 196 -12.96 4.43 0.23
N GLY A 197 -12.61 4.25 1.51
CA GLY A 197 -11.24 4.33 2.02
C GLY A 197 -10.84 5.72 2.51
N HIS A 198 -11.79 6.61 2.77
CA HIS A 198 -11.51 7.95 3.29
C HIS A 198 -11.40 7.94 4.83
N MET A 199 -12.37 7.31 5.52
CA MET A 199 -12.37 7.13 6.97
C MET A 199 -12.41 5.64 7.33
N TRP A 200 -11.86 5.31 8.51
CA TRP A 200 -11.77 3.96 9.04
C TRP A 200 -12.42 3.87 10.42
N THR A 201 -13.20 2.83 10.65
CA THR A 201 -13.97 2.58 11.88
C THR A 201 -13.77 1.14 12.38
N ASP A 202 -14.36 0.86 13.54
CA ASP A 202 -14.48 -0.48 14.12
C ASP A 202 -13.15 -1.18 14.34
N TRP A 203 -12.12 -0.42 14.74
CA TRP A 203 -10.81 -0.99 15.04
C TRP A 203 -10.92 -2.11 16.07
N GLN A 204 -10.24 -3.22 15.78
CA GLN A 204 -10.09 -4.33 16.71
C GLN A 204 -8.80 -5.12 16.47
N VAL A 205 -8.48 -5.98 17.43
CA VAL A 205 -7.47 -7.02 17.27
C VAL A 205 -8.06 -8.19 16.50
N ALA A 206 -7.37 -8.68 15.48
CA ALA A 206 -7.82 -9.85 14.74
C ALA A 206 -7.76 -11.10 15.62
N GLU A 207 -8.84 -11.87 15.69
CA GLU A 207 -8.92 -13.06 16.54
C GLU A 207 -7.96 -14.18 16.10
N HIS A 208 -7.89 -14.42 14.79
CA HIS A 208 -7.21 -15.58 14.21
C HIS A 208 -5.93 -15.25 13.43
N LEU A 209 -5.65 -13.97 13.19
CA LEU A 209 -4.50 -13.55 12.39
C LEU A 209 -3.32 -13.21 13.29
N TYR A 210 -2.48 -14.21 13.52
CA TYR A 210 -1.23 -14.05 14.26
C TYR A 210 -0.13 -13.47 13.38
N GLU A 211 0.78 -12.71 13.96
CA GLU A 211 2.00 -12.22 13.32
C GLU A 211 3.21 -12.37 14.24
N VAL A 212 4.35 -12.81 13.69
CA VAL A 212 5.64 -12.63 14.35
C VAL A 212 6.22 -11.28 13.91
N GLY A 213 6.22 -10.35 14.86
CA GLY A 213 6.74 -9.01 14.71
C GLY A 213 7.14 -8.45 16.07
N GLN A 214 8.15 -7.60 16.06
CA GLN A 214 8.78 -6.92 17.21
C GLN A 214 7.78 -6.31 18.23
N PRO A 215 8.18 -6.11 19.51
CA PRO A 215 9.56 -5.91 19.99
C PRO A 215 10.32 -7.23 20.17
N PHE A 216 11.65 -7.17 20.05
CA PHE A 216 12.61 -8.29 20.08
C PHE A 216 12.52 -9.26 21.27
N TYR A 217 11.61 -9.07 22.22
CA TYR A 217 11.49 -9.91 23.41
C TYR A 217 10.93 -11.31 23.15
N PHE A 218 10.17 -11.52 22.07
CA PHE A 218 9.57 -12.83 21.78
C PHE A 218 9.76 -13.23 20.32
N LYS A 219 10.99 -13.61 19.98
CA LYS A 219 11.37 -14.10 18.64
C LYS A 219 10.96 -15.57 18.38
N TYR A 220 10.19 -16.17 19.30
CA TYR A 220 9.86 -17.59 19.31
C TYR A 220 8.35 -17.82 19.38
N GLY A 221 7.63 -17.39 18.33
CA GLY A 221 6.23 -17.75 18.15
C GLY A 221 6.13 -19.18 17.59
N THR A 222 5.38 -20.07 18.24
CA THR A 222 5.09 -21.42 17.74
C THR A 222 3.85 -21.47 16.83
N LYS A 223 3.12 -20.36 16.71
CA LYS A 223 1.93 -20.23 15.86
C LYS A 223 2.31 -19.66 14.48
N PRO A 224 1.61 -20.07 13.40
CA PRO A 224 1.84 -19.54 12.06
C PRO A 224 1.68 -18.02 12.02
N SER A 225 2.60 -17.35 11.32
CA SER A 225 2.57 -15.91 11.08
C SER A 225 1.96 -15.60 9.73
N TYR A 226 1.02 -14.67 9.73
CA TYR A 226 0.45 -14.11 8.51
C TYR A 226 0.96 -12.67 8.37
N GLY A 227 2.26 -12.54 8.09
CA GLY A 227 2.87 -11.24 7.81
C GLY A 227 2.42 -10.72 6.44
N CYS A 228 2.03 -9.44 6.36
CA CYS A 228 1.72 -8.76 5.09
C CYS A 228 2.97 -8.40 4.25
N ASN A 229 3.99 -9.24 4.30
CA ASN A 229 4.98 -9.35 3.25
C ASN A 229 5.09 -10.82 2.87
N ALA A 230 4.06 -11.29 2.14
CA ALA A 230 4.18 -12.49 1.33
C ALA A 230 4.80 -12.08 -0.01
N GLY A 231 6.12 -12.17 -0.10
CA GLY A 231 6.92 -11.86 -1.29
C GLY A 231 8.29 -11.31 -0.96
#